data_AF-A0A0N1JN27-F1
#
_entry.id   AF-A0A0N1JN27-F1
#
_cell.length_a   1.000
_cell.length_b   1.000
_cell.length_c   1.000
_cell.angle_alpha   90.00
_cell.angle_beta   90.00
_cell.angle_gamma   90.00
#
_symmetry.space_group_name_H-M   'P 1'
#
loop_
_entity.id
_entity.type
_entity.pdbx_description
1 polymer ?
#
loop_
_entity_poly.entity_id
_entity_poly.type
_entity_poly.pdbx_seq_one_letter_code
_entity_poly.pdbx_strand_id
1 'polypeptide(L)'
;MKIVSFNINGLRARPHQLAALIEKHQPDVIGLQETKVSDEQFPHADIEALGYHVHFHGQKGHYGVALLSRNPPLELHKGFEGDNEDSQKRFIWGAYADSNGQPITIMNGYFPQGESRDHPTKFPAKQRFYKNLQQLLESRFSNEQPLIVMGDVNISPQDCDIGIGADNARRWLKTGKCSFLPEEREWMERLKNWGLVDSFRYLHPEISDRFSWFDYRSRGFEDEPKRGLRIDLIMTSTGLQPRIKAAGVDYDLRGMEKPSDHAPIWLELR
;
A
#
# COMPACT_ATOMS: atom_id res chain seq x y z
N MET A 1 4.36 -14.88 10.32
CA MET A 1 4.83 -13.51 10.07
C MET A 1 3.64 -12.60 9.79
N LYS A 2 3.54 -11.41 10.41
CA LYS A 2 2.47 -10.44 10.20
C LYS A 2 3.01 -9.17 9.53
N ILE A 3 2.36 -8.78 8.44
CA ILE A 3 2.72 -7.63 7.61
C ILE A 3 1.55 -6.64 7.63
N VAL A 4 1.85 -5.35 7.80
CA VAL A 4 0.84 -4.28 7.75
C VAL A 4 1.26 -3.26 6.70
N SER A 5 0.30 -2.77 5.93
CA SER A 5 0.48 -1.61 5.04
C SER A 5 -0.47 -0.51 5.45
N PHE A 6 0.02 0.72 5.53
CA PHE A 6 -0.78 1.87 5.96
C PHE A 6 -0.32 3.17 5.29
N ASN A 7 -1.18 3.75 4.45
CA ASN A 7 -1.04 5.14 4.06
C ASN A 7 -1.40 6.01 5.27
N ILE A 8 -0.37 6.50 5.95
CA ILE A 8 -0.53 7.23 7.21
C ILE A 8 -0.94 8.68 6.95
N ASN A 9 -0.83 9.20 5.73
CA ASN A 9 -1.19 10.57 5.38
C ASN A 9 -0.58 11.60 6.37
N GLY A 10 0.74 11.56 6.51
CA GLY A 10 1.53 12.40 7.41
C GLY A 10 1.89 11.70 8.72
N LEU A 11 3.09 11.13 8.78
CA LEU A 11 3.59 10.36 9.93
C LEU A 11 3.60 11.19 11.22
N ARG A 12 4.19 12.40 11.17
CA ARG A 12 4.31 13.29 12.35
C ARG A 12 2.96 13.81 12.87
N ALA A 13 1.91 13.76 12.04
CA ALA A 13 0.57 14.16 12.46
C ALA A 13 -0.20 13.01 13.12
N ARG A 14 0.26 11.76 12.96
CA ARG A 14 -0.44 10.53 13.39
C ARG A 14 0.44 9.53 14.14
N PRO A 15 1.32 9.97 15.07
CA PRO A 15 2.11 9.02 15.86
C PRO A 15 1.20 8.11 16.71
N HIS A 16 0.03 8.61 17.13
CA HIS A 16 -0.94 7.84 17.91
C HIS A 16 -1.53 6.66 17.13
N GLN A 17 -1.81 6.80 15.84
CA GLN A 17 -2.31 5.68 15.02
C GLN A 17 -1.22 4.64 14.78
N LEU A 18 0.03 5.05 14.58
CA LEU A 18 1.13 4.11 14.43
C LEU A 18 1.37 3.31 15.73
N ALA A 19 1.35 3.98 16.89
CA ALA A 19 1.48 3.32 18.19
C ALA A 19 0.33 2.31 18.42
N ALA A 20 -0.92 2.70 18.17
CA ALA A 20 -2.07 1.81 18.32
C ALA A 20 -2.03 0.62 17.34
N LEU A 21 -1.56 0.84 16.10
CA LEU A 21 -1.34 -0.21 15.12
C LEU A 21 -0.32 -1.23 15.62
N ILE A 22 0.82 -0.75 16.14
CA ILE A 22 1.86 -1.63 16.71
C ILE A 22 1.31 -2.40 17.91
N GLU A 23 0.64 -1.72 18.84
CA GLU A 23 0.03 -2.34 20.02
C GLU A 23 -0.93 -3.47 19.63
N LYS A 24 -1.88 -3.19 18.74
CA LYS A 24 -2.94 -4.12 18.32
C LYS A 24 -2.42 -5.29 17.48
N HIS A 25 -1.55 -5.02 16.51
CA HIS A 25 -1.17 -6.03 15.52
C HIS A 25 0.17 -6.69 15.76
N GLN A 26 1.07 -6.06 16.53
CA GLN A 26 2.43 -6.52 16.77
C GLN A 26 3.14 -6.99 15.47
N PRO A 27 3.06 -6.23 14.35
CA PRO A 27 3.53 -6.71 13.06
C PRO A 27 5.03 -6.96 13.04
N ASP A 28 5.48 -7.90 12.22
CA ASP A 28 6.91 -8.12 11.96
C ASP A 28 7.47 -7.05 11.03
N VAL A 29 6.66 -6.62 10.04
CA VAL A 29 7.00 -5.59 9.04
C VAL A 29 5.82 -4.65 8.81
N ILE A 30 6.07 -3.34 8.77
CA ILE A 30 5.09 -2.29 8.46
C ILE A 30 5.57 -1.49 7.25
N GLY A 31 4.75 -1.38 6.22
CA GLY A 31 4.91 -0.40 5.13
C GLY A 31 4.09 0.83 5.40
N LEU A 32 4.74 1.99 5.45
CA LEU A 32 4.06 3.29 5.50
C LEU A 32 4.14 3.99 4.14
N GLN A 33 3.04 4.64 3.75
CA GLN A 33 2.94 5.51 2.57
C GLN A 33 2.48 6.91 2.99
N GLU A 34 2.74 7.90 2.14
CA GLU A 34 2.52 9.33 2.42
C GLU A 34 3.07 9.77 3.78
N THR A 35 4.32 9.43 4.11
CA THR A 35 4.92 9.91 5.37
C THR A 35 5.03 11.44 5.43
N LYS A 36 5.10 12.11 4.27
CA LYS A 36 5.16 13.59 4.09
C LYS A 36 6.27 14.27 4.89
N VAL A 37 7.33 13.53 5.18
CA VAL A 37 8.48 13.99 5.94
C VAL A 37 9.73 13.82 5.08
N SER A 38 10.63 14.81 5.11
CA SER A 38 11.94 14.66 4.48
C SER A 38 12.81 13.73 5.31
N ASP A 39 13.85 13.17 4.69
CA ASP A 39 14.74 12.23 5.37
C ASP A 39 15.41 12.86 6.61
N GLU A 40 15.77 14.14 6.55
CA GLU A 40 16.40 14.89 7.67
C GLU A 40 15.45 15.13 8.84
N GLN A 41 14.13 15.11 8.59
CA GLN A 41 13.10 15.37 9.59
C GLN A 41 12.38 14.09 10.04
N PHE A 42 12.81 12.93 9.54
CA PHE A 42 12.17 11.66 9.86
C PHE A 42 12.34 11.35 11.37
N PRO A 43 11.27 10.97 12.09
CA PRO A 43 11.31 10.77 13.55
C PRO A 43 11.94 9.41 13.92
N HIS A 44 13.20 9.18 13.56
CA HIS A 44 13.88 7.88 13.73
C HIS A 44 13.83 7.37 15.17
N ALA A 45 14.19 8.20 16.14
CA ALA A 45 14.24 7.85 17.56
C ALA A 45 12.86 7.44 18.11
N ASP A 46 11.78 8.09 17.66
CA ASP A 46 10.42 7.75 18.09
C ASP A 46 10.02 6.35 17.60
N ILE A 47 10.48 5.95 16.41
CA ILE A 47 10.22 4.62 15.85
C ILE A 47 11.05 3.54 16.54
N GLU A 48 12.34 3.84 16.81
CA GLU A 48 13.20 2.92 17.58
C GLU A 48 12.67 2.71 19.01
N ALA A 49 12.13 3.75 19.63
CA ALA A 49 11.49 3.65 20.94
C ALA A 49 10.24 2.74 20.94
N LEU A 50 9.60 2.55 19.78
CA LEU A 50 8.51 1.60 19.59
C LEU A 50 9.02 0.16 19.32
N GLY A 51 10.33 -0.06 19.30
CA GLY A 51 10.95 -1.38 19.11
C GLY A 51 11.11 -1.82 17.65
N TYR A 52 11.14 -0.86 16.70
CA TYR A 52 11.29 -1.15 15.28
C TYR A 52 12.54 -0.51 14.69
N HIS A 53 13.25 -1.27 13.86
CA HIS A 53 14.15 -0.71 12.86
C HIS A 53 13.34 0.02 11.81
N VAL A 54 13.89 1.09 11.23
CA VAL A 54 13.19 1.86 10.21
C VAL A 54 14.10 2.29 9.07
N HIS A 55 13.58 2.12 7.86
CA HIS A 55 14.20 2.62 6.64
C HIS A 55 13.17 3.41 5.84
N PHE A 56 13.55 4.56 5.34
CA PHE A 56 12.62 5.50 4.74
C PHE A 56 13.23 6.19 3.52
N HIS A 57 12.34 6.70 2.66
CA HIS A 57 12.70 7.49 1.50
C HIS A 57 11.62 8.55 1.31
N GLY A 58 11.93 9.80 1.62
CA GLY A 58 10.98 10.88 1.69
C GLY A 58 11.54 12.23 1.23
N GLN A 59 10.62 13.17 1.05
CA GLN A 59 10.91 14.56 0.74
C GLN A 59 9.91 15.46 1.46
N LYS A 60 10.22 16.74 1.59
CA LYS A 60 9.40 17.69 2.35
C LYS A 60 7.98 17.81 1.76
N GLY A 61 6.96 17.58 2.59
CA GLY A 61 5.55 17.92 2.32
C GLY A 61 4.80 17.02 1.33
N HIS A 62 5.50 16.12 0.62
CA HIS A 62 4.90 15.25 -0.39
C HIS A 62 5.50 13.83 -0.34
N TYR A 63 4.70 12.85 -0.79
CA TYR A 63 5.12 11.45 -0.93
C TYR A 63 5.66 10.86 0.37
N GLY A 64 6.74 10.07 0.27
CA GLY A 64 7.41 9.47 1.40
C GLY A 64 6.89 8.07 1.68
N VAL A 65 7.83 7.13 1.75
CA VAL A 65 7.58 5.74 2.11
C VAL A 65 8.55 5.31 3.21
N ALA A 66 8.12 4.37 4.05
CA ALA A 66 8.99 3.74 5.05
C ALA A 66 8.68 2.25 5.20
N LEU A 67 9.71 1.45 5.47
CA LEU A 67 9.61 0.09 5.95
C LEU A 67 10.12 0.07 7.40
N LEU A 68 9.26 -0.38 8.30
CA LEU A 68 9.60 -0.61 9.70
C LEU A 68 9.61 -2.12 9.93
N SER A 69 10.55 -2.62 10.71
CA SER A 69 10.65 -4.06 10.98
C SER A 69 11.21 -4.36 12.37
N ARG A 70 10.78 -5.49 12.97
CA ARG A 70 11.32 -5.95 14.26
C ARG A 70 12.79 -6.38 14.18
N ASN A 71 13.18 -6.93 13.04
CA ASN A 71 14.55 -7.35 12.74
C ASN A 71 15.10 -6.49 11.60
N PRO A 72 16.42 -6.26 11.53
CA PRO A 72 17.00 -5.52 10.41
C PRO A 72 16.78 -6.28 9.08
N PRO A 73 16.61 -5.56 7.96
CA PRO A 73 16.51 -6.21 6.65
C PRO A 73 17.84 -6.86 6.27
N LEU A 74 17.76 -7.95 5.50
CA LEU A 74 18.91 -8.62 4.87
C LEU A 74 19.43 -7.80 3.69
N GLU A 75 18.53 -7.09 3.02
CA GLU A 75 18.81 -6.26 1.85
C GLU A 75 17.77 -5.12 1.80
N LEU A 76 18.16 -3.96 1.29
CA LEU A 76 17.28 -2.79 1.20
C LEU A 76 17.59 -1.96 -0.05
N HIS A 77 16.54 -1.52 -0.73
CA HIS A 77 16.58 -0.71 -1.94
C HIS A 77 15.56 0.43 -1.86
N LYS A 78 15.93 1.61 -2.37
CA LYS A 78 15.08 2.80 -2.44
C LYS A 78 14.90 3.22 -3.90
N GLY A 79 13.66 3.46 -4.31
CA GLY A 79 13.32 3.84 -5.68
C GLY A 79 13.45 2.69 -6.68
N PHE A 80 13.25 3.02 -7.95
CA PHE A 80 13.54 2.14 -9.09
C PHE A 80 14.94 2.39 -9.64
N GLU A 81 15.45 1.45 -10.42
CA GLU A 81 16.69 1.65 -11.17
C GLU A 81 16.56 2.86 -12.11
N GLY A 82 17.55 3.76 -12.06
CA GLY A 82 17.55 5.02 -12.81
C GLY A 82 16.84 6.19 -12.11
N ASP A 83 16.25 6.00 -10.92
CA ASP A 83 15.77 7.12 -10.11
C ASP A 83 16.93 8.02 -9.67
N ASN A 84 16.65 9.33 -9.60
CA ASN A 84 17.61 10.36 -9.19
C ASN A 84 17.07 11.18 -8.01
N GLU A 85 17.79 12.25 -7.64
CA GLU A 85 17.38 13.11 -6.52
C GLU A 85 16.01 13.75 -6.72
N ASP A 86 15.62 14.09 -7.95
CA ASP A 86 14.32 14.68 -8.31
C ASP A 86 13.19 13.65 -8.46
N SER A 87 13.51 12.35 -8.51
CA SER A 87 12.50 11.29 -8.57
C SER A 87 11.61 11.30 -7.33
N GLN A 88 10.30 11.12 -7.54
CA GLN A 88 9.30 11.09 -6.48
C GLN A 88 9.56 9.91 -5.53
N LYS A 89 9.75 10.21 -4.25
CA LYS A 89 10.11 9.25 -3.18
C LYS A 89 8.93 8.34 -2.80
N ARG A 90 8.67 7.34 -3.65
CA ARG A 90 7.43 6.54 -3.66
C ARG A 90 7.62 5.03 -3.51
N PHE A 91 8.85 4.54 -3.50
CA PHE A 91 9.10 3.10 -3.51
C PHE A 91 10.30 2.75 -2.64
N ILE A 92 10.15 1.71 -1.84
CA ILE A 92 11.22 1.12 -1.02
C ILE A 92 10.92 -0.37 -0.88
N TRP A 93 11.94 -1.21 -0.95
CA TRP A 93 11.77 -2.65 -0.77
C TRP A 93 12.98 -3.27 -0.09
N GLY A 94 12.78 -4.41 0.54
CA GLY A 94 13.86 -5.15 1.18
C GLY A 94 13.52 -6.61 1.42
N ALA A 95 14.52 -7.39 1.78
CA ALA A 95 14.37 -8.80 2.14
C ALA A 95 14.39 -8.96 3.66
N TYR A 96 13.43 -9.69 4.22
CA TYR A 96 13.28 -9.91 5.65
C TYR A 96 13.23 -11.41 5.94
N ALA A 97 13.98 -11.85 6.95
CA ALA A 97 13.95 -13.24 7.38
C ALA A 97 12.62 -13.55 8.09
N ASP A 98 11.99 -14.66 7.73
CA ASP A 98 10.89 -15.23 8.50
C ASP A 98 11.38 -16.00 9.73
N SER A 99 10.45 -16.62 10.48
CA SER A 99 10.77 -17.35 11.70
C SER A 99 11.70 -18.56 11.48
N ASN A 100 11.81 -19.06 10.24
CA ASN A 100 12.71 -20.15 9.86
C ASN A 100 14.01 -19.63 9.22
N GLY A 101 14.23 -18.31 9.23
CA GLY A 101 15.38 -17.67 8.58
C GLY A 101 15.26 -17.57 7.06
N GLN A 102 14.11 -17.91 6.46
CA GLN A 102 13.93 -17.84 5.01
C GLN A 102 13.62 -16.40 4.59
N PRO A 103 14.28 -15.86 3.56
CA PRO A 103 14.05 -14.50 3.12
C PRO A 103 12.69 -14.36 2.43
N ILE A 104 11.97 -13.28 2.77
CA ILE A 104 10.77 -12.82 2.07
C ILE A 104 11.04 -11.40 1.57
N THR A 105 10.92 -11.20 0.26
CA THR A 105 11.03 -9.87 -0.35
C THR A 105 9.73 -9.10 -0.11
N ILE A 106 9.82 -7.92 0.48
CA ILE A 106 8.67 -7.07 0.77
C ILE A 106 8.88 -5.71 0.09
N MET A 107 7.99 -5.39 -0.84
CA MET A 107 7.99 -4.14 -1.60
C MET A 107 6.86 -3.23 -1.11
N ASN A 108 7.22 -1.99 -0.73
CA ASN A 108 6.31 -0.97 -0.28
C ASN A 108 6.25 0.19 -1.29
N GLY A 109 5.07 0.41 -1.88
CA GLY A 109 4.83 1.47 -2.86
C GLY A 109 3.73 2.46 -2.47
N TYR A 110 3.99 3.74 -2.69
CA TYR A 110 2.97 4.78 -2.78
C TYR A 110 2.74 5.13 -4.25
N PHE A 111 1.84 4.41 -4.90
CA PHE A 111 1.62 4.53 -6.33
C PHE A 111 0.99 5.90 -6.65
N PRO A 112 1.31 6.54 -7.79
CA PRO A 112 0.71 7.82 -8.14
C PRO A 112 -0.81 7.73 -8.28
N GLN A 113 -1.54 8.68 -7.69
CA GLN A 113 -3.00 8.70 -7.75
C GLN A 113 -3.55 8.93 -9.18
N GLY A 114 -2.84 9.73 -9.99
CA GLY A 114 -3.13 9.96 -11.41
C GLY A 114 -4.04 11.16 -11.72
N GLU A 115 -4.82 11.62 -10.75
CA GLU A 115 -5.86 12.66 -10.82
C GLU A 115 -6.99 12.36 -11.82
N SER A 116 -6.71 12.51 -13.10
CA SER A 116 -7.62 12.24 -14.22
C SER A 116 -6.84 11.75 -15.43
N ARG A 117 -7.52 11.02 -16.32
CA ARG A 117 -6.96 10.46 -17.57
C ARG A 117 -6.25 11.51 -18.43
N ASP A 118 -6.78 12.72 -18.48
CA ASP A 118 -6.29 13.83 -19.28
C ASP A 118 -5.21 14.68 -18.58
N HIS A 119 -4.87 14.40 -17.32
CA HIS A 119 -3.84 15.16 -16.63
C HIS A 119 -2.48 14.95 -17.29
N PRO A 120 -1.79 16.00 -17.77
CA PRO A 120 -0.63 15.88 -18.66
C PRO A 120 0.64 15.29 -18.03
N THR A 121 0.65 15.04 -16.73
CA THR A 121 1.84 14.64 -15.98
C THR A 121 1.55 13.55 -14.95
N LYS A 122 0.44 13.66 -14.19
CA LYS A 122 0.08 12.70 -13.14
C LYS A 122 -0.35 11.34 -13.70
N PHE A 123 -1.18 11.29 -14.74
CA PHE A 123 -1.58 10.03 -15.35
C PHE A 123 -0.41 9.31 -16.05
N PRO A 124 0.44 9.99 -16.85
CA PRO A 124 1.68 9.40 -17.36
C PRO A 124 2.64 8.92 -16.26
N ALA A 125 2.73 9.64 -15.13
CA ALA A 125 3.54 9.19 -13.99
C ALA A 125 2.99 7.90 -13.36
N LYS A 126 1.66 7.77 -13.23
CA LYS A 126 1.00 6.54 -12.78
C LYS A 126 1.32 5.37 -13.70
N GLN A 127 1.11 5.54 -15.00
CA GLN A 127 1.43 4.52 -16.00
C GLN A 127 2.90 4.08 -15.93
N ARG A 128 3.83 5.04 -15.84
CA ARG A 128 5.27 4.74 -15.74
C ARG A 128 5.61 3.96 -14.47
N PHE A 129 5.00 4.29 -13.33
CA PHE A 129 5.23 3.57 -12.08
C PHE A 129 4.83 2.09 -12.19
N TYR A 130 3.65 1.80 -12.74
CA TYR A 130 3.20 0.42 -12.99
C TYR A 130 4.11 -0.32 -13.97
N LYS A 131 4.54 0.36 -15.05
CA LYS A 131 5.49 -0.20 -16.00
C LYS A 131 6.83 -0.54 -15.35
N ASN A 132 7.39 0.34 -14.52
CA ASN A 132 8.67 0.14 -13.86
C ASN A 132 8.60 -1.02 -12.86
N LEU A 133 7.52 -1.10 -12.05
CA LEU A 133 7.31 -2.23 -11.15
C LEU A 133 7.22 -3.56 -11.91
N GLN A 134 6.44 -3.59 -12.99
CA GLN A 134 6.33 -4.77 -13.83
C GLN A 134 7.68 -5.21 -14.40
N GLN A 135 8.48 -4.27 -14.92
CA GLN A 135 9.82 -4.55 -15.44
C GLN A 135 10.76 -5.07 -14.34
N LEU A 136 10.68 -4.50 -13.14
CA LEU A 136 11.46 -4.98 -11.99
C LEU A 136 11.11 -6.44 -11.66
N LEU A 137 9.82 -6.76 -11.58
CA LEU A 137 9.34 -8.11 -11.32
C LEU A 137 9.79 -9.10 -12.41
N GLU A 138 9.61 -8.75 -13.68
CA GLU A 138 9.98 -9.59 -14.83
C GLU A 138 11.49 -9.81 -14.97
N SER A 139 12.33 -8.85 -14.54
CA SER A 139 13.78 -8.90 -14.75
C SER A 139 14.59 -9.44 -13.58
N ARG A 140 14.10 -9.30 -12.34
CA ARG A 140 14.87 -9.60 -11.12
C ARG A 140 14.26 -10.71 -10.27
N PHE A 141 13.00 -11.06 -10.49
CA PHE A 141 12.24 -11.87 -9.57
C PHE A 141 11.51 -13.03 -10.28
N SER A 142 11.27 -14.11 -9.54
CA SER A 142 10.38 -15.20 -9.92
C SER A 142 9.10 -15.12 -9.09
N ASN A 143 7.96 -15.53 -9.65
CA ASN A 143 6.69 -15.62 -8.94
C ASN A 143 6.60 -16.85 -8.01
N GLU A 144 7.58 -17.75 -8.07
CA GLU A 144 7.68 -18.91 -7.17
C GLU A 144 8.43 -18.61 -5.86
N GLN A 145 9.17 -17.50 -5.79
CA GLN A 145 9.86 -17.11 -4.56
C GLN A 145 8.92 -16.35 -3.60
N PRO A 146 9.19 -16.33 -2.29
CA PRO A 146 8.44 -15.52 -1.34
C PRO A 146 8.59 -14.01 -1.61
N LEU A 147 7.54 -13.39 -2.14
CA LEU A 147 7.53 -11.97 -2.47
C LEU A 147 6.16 -11.34 -2.16
N ILE A 148 6.19 -10.11 -1.66
CA ILE A 148 5.02 -9.28 -1.37
C ILE A 148 5.18 -7.93 -2.08
N VAL A 149 4.14 -7.50 -2.77
CA VAL A 149 3.95 -6.11 -3.21
C VAL A 149 2.80 -5.53 -2.42
N MET A 150 3.05 -4.48 -1.64
CA MET A 150 2.05 -3.81 -0.83
C MET A 150 2.10 -2.30 -0.95
N GLY A 151 1.00 -1.66 -0.56
CA GLY A 151 0.91 -0.22 -0.44
C GLY A 151 -0.43 0.35 -0.90
N ASP A 152 -0.49 1.66 -0.97
CA ASP A 152 -1.56 2.40 -1.64
C ASP A 152 -1.32 2.36 -3.14
N VAL A 153 -2.03 1.46 -3.82
CA VAL A 153 -1.92 1.25 -5.27
C VAL A 153 -2.75 2.27 -6.05
N ASN A 154 -3.63 3.03 -5.40
CA ASN A 154 -4.51 4.01 -6.04
C ASN A 154 -5.38 3.44 -7.19
N ILE A 155 -5.61 2.12 -7.22
CA ILE A 155 -6.47 1.44 -8.19
C ILE A 155 -7.36 0.47 -7.42
N SER A 156 -8.67 0.51 -7.69
CA SER A 156 -9.67 -0.47 -7.25
C SER A 156 -9.76 -1.58 -8.29
N PRO A 157 -9.23 -2.79 -8.01
CA PRO A 157 -9.09 -3.82 -9.03
C PRO A 157 -10.41 -4.35 -9.59
N GLN A 158 -11.43 -4.48 -8.75
CA GLN A 158 -12.74 -5.06 -9.12
C GLN A 158 -13.88 -4.11 -8.74
N ASP A 159 -15.09 -4.33 -9.29
CA ASP A 159 -16.25 -3.48 -8.99
C ASP A 159 -16.70 -3.59 -7.52
N CYS A 160 -16.53 -4.77 -6.91
CA CYS A 160 -16.77 -4.98 -5.47
C CYS A 160 -15.80 -4.21 -4.56
N ASP A 161 -14.76 -3.59 -5.13
CA ASP A 161 -13.83 -2.71 -4.43
C ASP A 161 -14.29 -1.23 -4.45
N ILE A 162 -15.48 -0.95 -5.01
CA ILE A 162 -16.03 0.40 -5.22
C ILE A 162 -17.33 0.60 -4.42
N GLY A 163 -17.22 1.29 -3.29
CA GLY A 163 -18.34 1.60 -2.39
C GLY A 163 -18.94 3.00 -2.53
N ILE A 164 -18.50 3.81 -3.49
CA ILE A 164 -18.94 5.21 -3.60
C ILE A 164 -20.36 5.39 -4.20
N GLY A 165 -21.03 4.29 -4.55
CA GLY A 165 -22.35 4.27 -5.19
C GLY A 165 -22.28 4.32 -6.72
N ALA A 166 -23.24 3.65 -7.38
CA ALA A 166 -23.24 3.44 -8.83
C ALA A 166 -23.24 4.75 -9.64
N ASP A 167 -23.97 5.76 -9.19
CA ASP A 167 -24.02 7.07 -9.88
C ASP A 167 -22.68 7.80 -9.84
N ASN A 168 -22.00 7.75 -8.70
CA ASN A 168 -20.67 8.34 -8.57
C ASN A 168 -19.63 7.55 -9.38
N ALA A 169 -19.68 6.22 -9.36
CA ALA A 169 -18.81 5.37 -10.17
C ALA A 169 -18.97 5.67 -11.68
N ARG A 170 -20.22 5.71 -12.17
CA ARG A 170 -20.52 6.10 -13.57
C ARG A 170 -20.02 7.51 -13.90
N ARG A 171 -20.20 8.46 -12.98
CA ARG A 171 -19.69 9.83 -13.16
C ARG A 171 -18.17 9.86 -13.27
N TRP A 172 -17.45 9.17 -12.38
CA TRP A 172 -15.98 9.14 -12.40
C TRP A 172 -15.44 8.56 -13.71
N LEU A 173 -16.03 7.45 -14.19
CA LEU A 173 -15.68 6.87 -15.49
C LEU A 173 -15.94 7.85 -16.64
N LYS A 174 -17.12 8.50 -16.64
CA LYS A 174 -17.49 9.49 -17.67
C LYS A 174 -16.55 10.69 -17.70
N THR A 175 -16.10 11.16 -16.53
CA THR A 175 -15.20 12.31 -16.41
C THR A 175 -13.72 11.92 -16.44
N GLY A 176 -13.38 10.64 -16.64
CA GLY A 176 -12.00 10.17 -16.65
C GLY A 176 -11.28 10.32 -15.31
N LYS A 177 -11.98 10.32 -14.18
CA LYS A 177 -11.36 10.40 -12.86
C LYS A 177 -10.66 9.09 -12.52
N CYS A 178 -9.40 9.17 -12.10
CA CYS A 178 -8.58 8.00 -11.76
C CYS A 178 -9.10 7.25 -10.54
N SER A 179 -9.00 5.91 -10.60
CA SER A 179 -9.05 4.91 -9.53
C SER A 179 -9.50 3.56 -10.07
N PHE A 180 -10.27 3.52 -11.16
CA PHE A 180 -10.85 2.29 -11.72
C PHE A 180 -11.17 2.46 -13.22
N LEU A 181 -10.38 3.27 -13.92
CA LEU A 181 -10.47 3.36 -15.38
C LEU A 181 -10.06 2.02 -16.01
N PRO A 182 -10.56 1.71 -17.22
CA PRO A 182 -10.15 0.49 -17.94
C PRO A 182 -8.63 0.33 -18.05
N GLU A 183 -7.92 1.40 -18.41
CA GLU A 183 -6.46 1.41 -18.57
C GLU A 183 -5.73 1.11 -17.25
N GLU A 184 -6.27 1.63 -16.14
CA GLU A 184 -5.73 1.37 -14.80
C GLU A 184 -5.90 -0.11 -14.42
N ARG A 185 -7.07 -0.69 -14.72
CA ARG A 185 -7.33 -2.11 -14.47
C ARG A 185 -6.47 -3.02 -15.36
N GLU A 186 -6.17 -2.62 -16.60
CA GLU A 186 -5.23 -3.35 -17.45
C GLU A 186 -3.82 -3.41 -16.84
N TRP A 187 -3.33 -2.32 -16.24
CA TRP A 187 -2.02 -2.32 -15.57
C TRP A 187 -2.01 -3.20 -14.33
N MET A 188 -3.07 -3.14 -13.53
CA MET A 188 -3.24 -4.01 -12.36
C MET A 188 -3.32 -5.48 -12.77
N GLU A 189 -4.06 -5.80 -13.84
CA GLU A 189 -4.20 -7.17 -14.34
C GLU A 189 -2.88 -7.72 -14.87
N ARG A 190 -2.06 -6.88 -15.52
CA ARG A 190 -0.71 -7.28 -15.95
C ARG A 190 0.18 -7.68 -14.77
N LEU A 191 0.12 -6.95 -13.66
CA LEU A 191 0.83 -7.31 -12.43
C LEU A 191 0.33 -8.63 -11.85
N LYS A 192 -1.00 -8.84 -11.84
CA LYS A 192 -1.59 -10.11 -11.39
C LYS A 192 -1.18 -11.29 -12.27
N ASN A 193 -1.15 -11.09 -13.59
CA ASN A 193 -0.74 -12.11 -14.57
C ASN A 193 0.72 -12.52 -14.45
N TRP A 194 1.60 -11.67 -13.89
CA TRP A 194 2.96 -12.10 -13.54
C TRP A 194 2.95 -13.17 -12.43
N GLY A 195 1.91 -13.22 -11.60
CA GLY A 195 1.76 -14.16 -10.49
C GLY A 195 1.57 -13.46 -9.14
N LEU A 196 1.02 -12.24 -9.13
CA LEU A 196 0.64 -11.55 -7.89
C LEU A 196 -0.84 -11.84 -7.55
N VAL A 197 -1.07 -12.30 -6.33
CA VAL A 197 -2.38 -12.66 -5.78
C VAL A 197 -2.77 -11.67 -4.70
N ASP A 198 -3.91 -11.00 -4.86
CA ASP A 198 -4.49 -10.13 -3.84
C ASP A 198 -4.91 -10.94 -2.61
N SER A 199 -4.18 -10.81 -1.51
CA SER A 199 -4.36 -11.67 -0.33
C SER A 199 -5.72 -11.49 0.36
N PHE A 200 -6.27 -10.27 0.37
CA PHE A 200 -7.59 -10.02 0.93
C PHE A 200 -8.67 -10.67 0.06
N ARG A 201 -8.62 -10.45 -1.25
CA ARG A 201 -9.62 -11.00 -2.18
C ARG A 201 -9.52 -12.53 -2.27
N TYR A 202 -8.32 -13.10 -2.14
CA TYR A 202 -8.11 -14.55 -2.10
C TYR A 202 -8.84 -15.21 -0.93
N LEU A 203 -8.78 -14.61 0.27
CA LEU A 203 -9.45 -15.14 1.45
C LEU A 203 -10.94 -14.78 1.51
N HIS A 204 -11.31 -13.64 0.94
CA HIS A 204 -12.65 -13.05 1.05
C HIS A 204 -13.25 -12.73 -0.33
N PRO A 205 -13.48 -13.73 -1.20
CA PRO A 205 -13.89 -13.50 -2.58
C PRO A 205 -15.22 -12.76 -2.70
N GLU A 206 -16.16 -13.02 -1.78
CA GLU A 206 -17.53 -12.48 -1.83
C GLU A 206 -17.72 -11.14 -1.10
N ILE A 207 -16.72 -10.67 -0.35
CA ILE A 207 -16.87 -9.43 0.44
C ILE A 207 -16.87 -8.20 -0.48
N SER A 208 -17.93 -7.39 -0.42
CA SER A 208 -18.12 -6.19 -1.26
C SER A 208 -18.39 -4.92 -0.45
N ASP A 209 -18.22 -4.97 0.87
CA ASP A 209 -18.47 -3.89 1.82
C ASP A 209 -17.23 -3.55 2.68
N ARG A 210 -16.03 -3.88 2.18
CA ARG A 210 -14.75 -3.61 2.84
C ARG A 210 -13.84 -2.78 1.93
N PHE A 211 -13.52 -1.56 2.37
CA PHE A 211 -12.79 -0.53 1.63
C PHE A 211 -11.62 -0.03 2.47
N SER A 212 -10.55 0.44 1.85
CA SER A 212 -9.36 0.89 2.56
C SER A 212 -9.23 2.41 2.60
N TRP A 213 -9.93 3.15 1.74
CA TRP A 213 -9.89 4.61 1.68
C TRP A 213 -11.29 5.22 1.75
N PHE A 214 -11.42 6.30 2.52
CA PHE A 214 -12.67 7.04 2.73
C PHE A 214 -12.41 8.54 2.72
N ASP A 215 -12.97 9.23 1.73
CA ASP A 215 -12.85 10.68 1.58
C ASP A 215 -13.34 11.45 2.83
N TYR A 216 -12.47 12.29 3.40
CA TYR A 216 -12.80 13.10 4.58
C TYR A 216 -14.00 14.03 4.34
N ARG A 217 -14.08 14.66 3.15
CA ARG A 217 -15.05 15.74 2.89
C ARG A 217 -16.48 15.22 2.85
N SER A 218 -16.67 14.06 2.21
CA SER A 218 -17.95 13.40 2.09
C SER A 218 -18.28 12.50 3.28
N ARG A 219 -17.42 12.42 4.30
CA ARG A 219 -17.62 11.62 5.52
C ARG A 219 -17.97 10.16 5.21
N GLY A 220 -17.30 9.58 4.21
CA GLY A 220 -17.65 8.27 3.68
C GLY A 220 -17.49 7.12 4.68
N PHE A 221 -16.68 7.30 5.73
CA PHE A 221 -16.47 6.29 6.77
C PHE A 221 -17.63 6.26 7.79
N GLU A 222 -18.23 7.42 8.04
CA GLU A 222 -19.33 7.61 9.00
C GLU A 222 -20.71 7.21 8.43
N ASP A 223 -20.80 6.97 7.12
CA ASP A 223 -22.04 6.56 6.47
C ASP A 223 -22.37 5.08 6.70
N GLU A 224 -23.67 4.75 6.60
CA GLU A 224 -24.17 3.39 6.65
C GLU A 224 -25.11 3.12 5.46
N PRO A 225 -24.70 2.28 4.47
CA PRO A 225 -23.42 1.57 4.40
C PRO A 225 -22.23 2.52 4.15
N LYS A 226 -21.03 2.10 4.58
CA LYS A 226 -19.80 2.88 4.35
C LYS A 226 -19.55 3.10 2.87
N ARG A 227 -19.10 4.32 2.53
CA ARG A 227 -18.74 4.71 1.16
C ARG A 227 -17.24 4.93 1.03
N GLY A 228 -16.56 3.99 0.39
CA GLY A 228 -15.11 4.06 0.20
C GLY A 228 -14.64 3.36 -1.07
N LEU A 229 -13.32 3.22 -1.20
CA LEU A 229 -12.67 2.43 -2.24
C LEU A 229 -11.64 1.49 -1.59
N ARG A 230 -11.46 0.27 -2.09
CA ARG A 230 -10.32 -0.58 -1.71
C ARG A 230 -9.19 -0.34 -2.71
N ILE A 231 -8.21 0.44 -2.27
CA ILE A 231 -7.04 0.88 -3.08
C ILE A 231 -5.72 0.66 -2.36
N ASP A 232 -5.75 0.17 -1.12
CA ASP A 232 -4.59 -0.35 -0.42
C ASP A 232 -4.63 -1.88 -0.56
N LEU A 233 -3.53 -2.46 -1.04
CA LEU A 233 -3.44 -3.90 -1.31
C LEU A 233 -2.18 -4.48 -0.68
N ILE A 234 -2.27 -5.75 -0.26
CA ILE A 234 -1.11 -6.61 -0.03
C ILE A 234 -1.25 -7.78 -1.00
N MET A 235 -0.43 -7.79 -2.05
CA MET A 235 -0.40 -8.84 -3.05
C MET A 235 0.81 -9.75 -2.81
N THR A 236 0.60 -11.05 -2.78
CA THR A 236 1.67 -12.05 -2.61
C THR A 236 2.01 -12.69 -3.94
N SER A 237 3.25 -13.13 -4.14
CA SER A 237 3.58 -14.04 -5.23
C SER A 237 2.84 -15.39 -5.10
N THR A 238 2.69 -16.12 -6.20
CA THR A 238 2.10 -17.47 -6.23
C THR A 238 2.80 -18.41 -5.23
N GLY A 239 4.13 -18.40 -5.18
CA GLY A 239 4.90 -19.25 -4.26
C GLY A 239 4.65 -18.97 -2.77
N LEU A 240 4.16 -17.77 -2.43
CA LEU A 240 3.83 -17.39 -1.05
C LEU A 240 2.35 -17.65 -0.69
N GLN A 241 1.49 -17.86 -1.70
CA GLN A 241 0.05 -18.04 -1.53
C GLN A 241 -0.33 -19.16 -0.54
N PRO A 242 0.29 -20.36 -0.52
CA PRO A 242 -0.07 -21.42 0.42
C PRO A 242 0.17 -21.06 1.90
N ARG A 243 0.97 -20.02 2.17
CA ARG A 243 1.28 -19.55 3.51
C ARG A 243 0.30 -18.49 4.02
N ILE A 244 -0.59 -17.97 3.17
CA ILE A 244 -1.61 -17.00 3.59
C ILE A 244 -2.50 -17.64 4.67
N LYS A 245 -2.54 -17.03 5.85
CA LYS A 245 -3.34 -17.48 6.99
C LYS A 245 -4.57 -16.61 7.21
N ALA A 246 -4.40 -15.29 7.19
CA ALA A 246 -5.47 -14.33 7.39
C ALA A 246 -5.11 -12.97 6.76
N ALA A 247 -6.11 -12.19 6.36
CA ALA A 247 -5.92 -10.83 5.89
C ALA A 247 -7.15 -9.99 6.25
N GLY A 248 -6.98 -8.68 6.39
CA GLY A 248 -8.06 -7.78 6.78
C GLY A 248 -7.77 -6.30 6.59
N VAL A 249 -8.82 -5.52 6.82
CA VAL A 249 -8.80 -4.05 6.85
C VAL A 249 -9.25 -3.59 8.23
N ASP A 250 -8.45 -2.76 8.89
CA ASP A 250 -8.69 -2.37 10.28
C ASP A 250 -9.54 -1.10 10.38
N TYR A 251 -10.86 -1.29 10.45
CA TYR A 251 -11.81 -0.19 10.62
C TYR A 251 -11.75 0.43 12.02
N ASP A 252 -11.32 -0.29 13.05
CA ASP A 252 -11.22 0.27 14.39
C ASP A 252 -10.11 1.35 14.42
N LEU A 253 -8.96 1.05 13.81
CA LEU A 253 -7.87 2.03 13.67
C LEU A 253 -8.24 3.19 12.76
N ARG A 254 -9.07 2.96 11.72
CA ARG A 254 -9.64 4.03 10.89
C ARG A 254 -10.65 4.89 11.65
N GLY A 255 -11.34 4.33 12.65
CA GLY A 255 -12.34 5.01 13.48
C GLY A 255 -11.76 5.83 14.64
N MET A 256 -10.44 5.85 14.82
CA MET A 256 -9.76 6.66 15.83
C MET A 256 -9.96 8.17 15.59
N GLU A 257 -9.73 8.98 16.62
CA GLU A 257 -9.72 10.44 16.47
C GLU A 257 -8.56 10.93 15.58
N LYS A 258 -8.84 11.97 14.78
CA LYS A 258 -7.93 12.53 13.78
C LYS A 258 -7.24 11.45 12.92
N PRO A 259 -7.99 10.53 12.30
CA PRO A 259 -7.41 9.39 11.61
C PRO A 259 -6.86 9.81 10.24
N SER A 260 -5.98 8.99 9.65
CA SER A 260 -5.80 8.93 8.19
C SER A 260 -7.14 8.64 7.50
N ASP A 261 -7.27 9.06 6.24
CA ASP A 261 -8.39 8.71 5.37
C ASP A 261 -8.32 7.25 4.94
N HIS A 262 -7.13 6.65 5.05
CA HIS A 262 -6.91 5.22 4.84
C HIS A 262 -7.07 4.42 6.13
N ALA A 263 -7.55 3.18 6.00
CA ALA A 263 -7.55 2.15 7.02
C ALA A 263 -6.29 1.27 6.85
N PRO A 264 -5.56 0.95 7.92
CA PRO A 264 -4.48 -0.04 7.84
C PRO A 264 -5.00 -1.37 7.30
N ILE A 265 -4.25 -1.98 6.38
CA ILE A 265 -4.51 -3.34 5.90
C ILE A 265 -3.41 -4.26 6.39
N TRP A 266 -3.73 -5.53 6.57
CA TRP A 266 -2.78 -6.48 7.11
C TRP A 266 -2.92 -7.87 6.48
N LEU A 267 -1.80 -8.59 6.51
CA LEU A 267 -1.65 -9.97 6.09
C LEU A 267 -0.90 -10.75 7.18
N GLU A 268 -1.41 -11.92 7.52
CA GLU A 268 -0.76 -12.88 8.37
C GLU A 268 -0.39 -14.12 7.55
N LEU A 269 0.90 -14.45 7.57
CA LEU A 269 1.47 -15.66 7.00
C LEU A 269 1.73 -16.68 8.10
N ARG A 270 1.56 -17.96 7.77
CA ARG A 270 2.00 -19.09 8.59
C ARG A 270 3.51 -19.06 8.83
#